data_AF-A0A3G6MGZ3-F1
#
_entry.id   AF-A0A3G6MGZ3-F1
#
_cell.length_a   1.000
_cell.length_b   1.000
_cell.length_c   1.000
_cell.angle_alpha   90.00
_cell.angle_beta   90.00
_cell.angle_gamma   90.00
#
_symmetry.space_group_name_H-M   'P 1'
#
loop_
_entity.id
_entity.type
_entity.pdbx_description
1 polymer ?
#
loop_
_entity_poly.entity_id
_entity_poly.type
_entity_poly.pdbx_seq_one_letter_code
_entity_poly.pdbx_strand_id
1 'polypeptide(L)'
;MEDKKYIESEIKTLDWKEHVWLRPSLYFEKCFKENNLNSIVLEVFCPAIDEHFDNNCSEIKVGINNNLFQIEYNSGMELREINGNTVAENFMTKLMTCKNEKKHLEVGKEFCLLGIATINAVAEKCELETISDKQKGHFIFEKGNTIFKEIFNTDISQDYTKISFEMSKEIFGELIFEFDDLQLKLNSLREKLPNLKLELNKL
;
A
#
# COMPACT_ATOMS: atom_id res chain seq x y z
N MET A 1 6.91 -27.35 -40.87
CA MET A 1 7.17 -26.16 -40.03
C MET A 1 6.10 -25.17 -40.40
N GLU A 2 5.09 -25.00 -39.55
CA GLU A 2 4.03 -24.01 -39.78
C GLU A 2 4.60 -22.63 -39.53
N ASP A 3 4.58 -21.79 -40.56
CA ASP A 3 4.84 -20.37 -40.48
C ASP A 3 3.82 -19.73 -39.53
N LYS A 4 4.24 -19.44 -38.30
CA LYS A 4 3.54 -18.49 -37.43
C LYS A 4 3.63 -17.12 -38.10
N LYS A 5 2.65 -16.82 -38.96
CA LYS A 5 2.36 -15.46 -39.40
C LYS A 5 2.22 -14.60 -38.15
N TYR A 6 3.19 -13.73 -37.93
CA TYR A 6 3.11 -12.66 -36.95
C TYR A 6 1.97 -11.73 -37.41
N ILE A 7 0.78 -11.93 -36.85
CA ILE A 7 -0.37 -11.08 -37.16
C ILE A 7 -0.25 -9.87 -36.23
N GLU A 8 -0.28 -8.67 -36.79
CA GLU A 8 -0.17 -7.41 -36.03
C GLU A 8 -1.21 -7.30 -34.90
N SER A 9 -2.31 -8.07 -34.99
CA SER A 9 -3.32 -8.26 -33.93
C SER A 9 -2.86 -9.06 -32.71
N GLU A 10 -1.68 -9.68 -32.71
CA GLU A 10 -1.10 -10.38 -31.56
C GLU A 10 -0.37 -9.42 -30.59
N ILE A 11 -0.19 -8.14 -30.97
CA ILE A 11 0.38 -7.11 -30.10
C ILE A 11 -0.73 -6.55 -29.20
N LYS A 12 -0.74 -6.96 -27.92
CA LYS A 12 -1.66 -6.44 -26.89
C LYS A 12 -0.91 -5.50 -25.94
N THR A 13 -1.40 -4.26 -25.77
CA THR A 13 -1.03 -3.44 -24.62
C THR A 13 -1.78 -3.96 -23.40
N LEU A 14 -1.05 -4.35 -22.36
CA LEU A 14 -1.62 -4.78 -21.09
C LEU A 14 -1.89 -3.57 -20.22
N ASP A 15 -3.02 -3.59 -19.51
CA ASP A 15 -3.19 -2.71 -18.37
C ASP A 15 -2.10 -3.00 -17.33
N TRP A 16 -1.66 -1.99 -16.58
CA TRP A 16 -0.57 -2.17 -15.64
C TRP A 16 -0.94 -3.16 -14.52
N LYS A 17 -2.21 -3.24 -14.11
CA LYS A 17 -2.68 -4.24 -13.13
C LYS A 17 -2.56 -5.64 -13.73
N GLU A 18 -3.02 -5.83 -14.97
CA GLU A 18 -2.85 -7.11 -15.70
C GLU A 18 -1.37 -7.51 -15.76
N HIS A 19 -0.46 -6.56 -16.03
CA HIS A 19 0.96 -6.85 -16.08
C HIS A 19 1.55 -7.28 -14.73
N VAL A 20 1.15 -6.62 -13.63
CA VAL A 20 1.55 -7.01 -12.27
C VAL A 20 1.03 -8.41 -11.93
N TRP A 21 -0.21 -8.73 -12.29
CA TRP A 21 -0.80 -10.05 -12.09
C TRP A 21 -0.13 -11.16 -12.89
N LEU A 22 0.26 -10.86 -14.14
CA LEU A 22 0.95 -11.82 -15.00
C LEU A 22 2.42 -12.04 -14.59
N ARG A 23 3.02 -11.08 -13.88
CA ARG A 23 4.45 -11.11 -13.52
C ARG A 23 4.68 -10.70 -12.06
N PRO A 24 4.03 -11.35 -11.09
CA PRO A 24 4.11 -10.92 -9.69
C PRO A 24 5.53 -11.01 -9.15
N SER A 25 6.32 -11.99 -9.60
CA SER A 25 7.72 -12.15 -9.19
C SER A 25 8.63 -10.99 -9.58
N LEU A 26 8.28 -10.21 -10.61
CA LEU A 26 9.01 -9.00 -11.01
C LEU A 26 8.81 -7.86 -10.00
N TYR A 27 7.61 -7.75 -9.42
CA TYR A 27 7.26 -6.69 -8.49
C TYR A 27 7.53 -7.10 -7.04
N PHE A 28 7.16 -8.32 -6.66
CA PHE A 28 7.27 -8.83 -5.29
C PHE A 28 8.47 -9.76 -5.11
N GLU A 29 9.60 -9.46 -5.77
CA GLU A 29 10.82 -10.30 -5.76
C GLU A 29 11.24 -10.67 -4.33
N LYS A 30 11.26 -9.67 -3.42
CA LYS A 30 11.62 -9.88 -2.01
C LYS A 30 10.72 -10.91 -1.33
N CYS A 31 9.41 -10.87 -1.57
CA CYS A 31 8.49 -11.84 -0.97
C CYS A 31 8.80 -13.28 -1.41
N PHE A 32 8.98 -13.49 -2.71
CA PHE A 32 9.28 -14.83 -3.24
C PHE A 32 10.68 -15.32 -2.84
N LYS A 33 11.64 -14.41 -2.72
CA LYS A 33 13.01 -14.73 -2.31
C LYS A 33 13.13 -15.03 -0.81
N GLU A 34 12.45 -14.24 0.02
CA GLU A 34 12.42 -14.40 1.48
C GLU A 34 11.40 -15.44 1.93
N ASN A 35 10.53 -15.90 1.02
CA ASN A 35 9.47 -16.87 1.28
C ASN A 35 8.47 -16.40 2.37
N ASN A 36 8.18 -15.11 2.40
CA ASN A 36 7.14 -14.51 3.26
C ASN A 36 6.60 -13.20 2.66
N LEU A 37 5.56 -12.61 3.26
CA LEU A 37 4.93 -11.38 2.75
C LEU A 37 5.49 -10.09 3.36
N ASN A 38 6.44 -10.17 4.30
CA ASN A 38 6.80 -9.06 5.19
C ASN A 38 7.29 -7.81 4.48
N SER A 39 7.97 -7.95 3.35
CA SER A 39 8.47 -6.79 2.58
C SER A 39 7.36 -5.86 2.08
N ILE A 40 6.13 -6.36 1.88
CA ILE A 40 4.97 -5.57 1.46
C ILE A 40 4.60 -4.51 2.51
N VAL A 41 4.71 -4.84 3.80
CA VAL A 41 4.32 -3.95 4.90
C VAL A 41 5.10 -2.64 4.85
N LEU A 42 6.41 -2.72 4.59
CA LEU A 42 7.29 -1.56 4.57
C LEU A 42 6.99 -0.62 3.39
N GLU A 43 6.57 -1.16 2.25
CA GLU A 43 6.20 -0.38 1.05
C GLU A 43 4.92 0.43 1.26
N VAL A 44 4.04 0.02 2.18
CA VAL A 44 2.81 0.75 2.52
C VAL A 44 3.09 1.94 3.44
N PHE A 45 4.24 1.99 4.11
CA PHE A 45 4.56 3.08 5.04
C PHE A 45 4.86 4.42 4.36
N CYS A 46 5.04 4.48 3.03
CA CYS A 46 5.41 5.71 2.34
C CYS A 46 4.57 6.94 2.75
N PRO A 47 3.21 6.90 2.76
CA PRO A 47 2.42 8.06 3.13
C PRO A 47 2.62 8.47 4.59
N ALA A 48 2.73 7.49 5.49
CA ALA A 48 2.91 7.74 6.92
C ALA A 48 4.30 8.30 7.24
N ILE A 49 5.34 7.84 6.55
CA ILE A 49 6.71 8.30 6.73
C ILE A 49 6.88 9.70 6.13
N ASP A 50 6.28 10.01 4.98
CA ASP A 50 6.27 11.39 4.45
C ASP A 50 5.69 12.38 5.47
N GLU A 51 4.57 12.02 6.10
CA GLU A 51 3.96 12.82 7.17
C GLU A 51 4.80 12.85 8.45
N HIS A 52 5.60 11.81 8.72
CA HIS A 52 6.53 11.83 9.85
C HIS A 52 7.63 12.87 9.66
N PHE A 53 8.23 12.93 8.47
CA PHE A 53 9.25 13.95 8.17
C PHE A 53 8.68 15.39 8.19
N ASP A 54 7.40 15.55 7.90
CA ASP A 54 6.69 16.83 8.03
C ASP A 54 6.19 17.10 9.48
N ASN A 55 6.49 16.22 10.44
CA ASN A 55 6.09 16.26 11.87
C ASN A 55 4.58 16.10 12.14
N ASN A 56 3.84 15.55 11.20
CA ASN A 56 2.40 15.29 11.32
C ASN A 56 2.08 13.86 11.76
N CYS A 57 3.02 12.92 11.63
CA CYS A 57 2.87 11.53 12.03
C CYS A 57 3.92 11.15 13.10
N SER A 58 3.49 10.53 14.19
CA SER A 58 4.36 10.12 15.30
C SER A 58 4.17 8.66 15.71
N GLU A 59 3.15 7.98 15.20
CA GLU A 59 2.86 6.59 15.52
C GLU A 59 2.36 5.82 14.28
N ILE A 60 2.93 4.62 14.06
CA ILE A 60 2.42 3.61 13.13
C ILE A 60 2.26 2.30 13.90
N LYS A 61 1.09 1.68 13.79
CA LYS A 61 0.78 0.35 14.31
C LYS A 61 0.59 -0.61 13.16
N VAL A 62 1.21 -1.78 13.26
CA VAL A 62 1.06 -2.88 12.31
C VAL A 62 0.36 -4.03 13.00
N GLY A 63 -0.68 -4.56 12.37
CA GLY A 63 -1.29 -5.83 12.73
C GLY A 63 -1.06 -6.84 11.60
N ILE A 64 -0.75 -8.08 11.93
CA ILE A 64 -0.63 -9.16 10.94
C ILE A 64 -1.34 -10.43 11.40
N ASN A 65 -1.89 -11.18 10.46
CA ASN A 65 -2.43 -12.53 10.64
C ASN A 65 -2.48 -13.27 9.30
N ASN A 66 -1.74 -14.37 9.14
CA ASN A 66 -1.63 -15.14 7.89
C ASN A 66 -1.30 -14.26 6.67
N ASN A 67 -2.20 -14.13 5.70
CA ASN A 67 -2.09 -13.29 4.51
C ASN A 67 -2.75 -11.91 4.66
N LEU A 68 -3.24 -11.57 5.87
CA LEU A 68 -3.84 -10.29 6.21
C LEU A 68 -2.83 -9.42 6.95
N PHE A 69 -2.74 -8.15 6.58
CA PHE A 69 -2.08 -7.13 7.38
C PHE A 69 -2.88 -5.84 7.43
N GLN A 70 -2.66 -5.09 8.51
CA GLN A 70 -3.31 -3.82 8.78
C GLN A 70 -2.26 -2.82 9.23
N ILE A 71 -2.37 -1.59 8.77
CA ILE A 71 -1.53 -0.46 9.17
C ILE A 71 -2.44 0.67 9.64
N GLU A 72 -2.16 1.18 10.83
CA GLU A 72 -2.82 2.36 11.40
C GLU A 72 -1.77 3.43 11.70
N TYR A 73 -2.04 4.68 11.36
CA TYR A 73 -1.16 5.81 11.71
C TYR A 73 -1.95 7.07 12.00
N ASN A 74 -1.37 7.97 12.79
CA ASN A 74 -2.04 9.16 13.31
C ASN A 74 -1.95 10.38 12.38
N SER A 75 -2.08 10.15 11.08
CA SER A 75 -2.22 11.18 10.05
C SER A 75 -3.23 10.75 8.99
N GLY A 76 -3.90 11.71 8.37
CA GLY A 76 -5.01 11.51 7.43
C GLY A 76 -4.56 11.53 5.97
N MET A 77 -5.08 10.62 5.15
CA MET A 77 -4.99 10.73 3.70
C MET A 77 -6.04 11.72 3.20
N GLU A 78 -5.60 12.78 2.51
CA GLU A 78 -6.47 13.87 2.05
C GLU A 78 -7.67 13.36 1.23
N LEU A 79 -8.86 13.91 1.52
CA LEU A 79 -10.11 13.55 0.84
C LEU A 79 -10.56 14.57 -0.21
N ARG A 80 -9.77 15.64 -0.43
CA ARG A 80 -10.05 16.60 -1.50
C ARG A 80 -9.98 15.94 -2.87
N GLU A 81 -10.82 16.40 -3.78
CA GLU A 81 -10.83 15.91 -5.15
C GLU A 81 -9.64 16.44 -5.98
N ILE A 82 -9.04 15.54 -6.76
CA ILE A 82 -8.01 15.83 -7.75
C ILE A 82 -8.08 14.79 -8.87
N ASN A 83 -8.06 15.23 -10.13
CA ASN A 83 -8.09 14.34 -11.30
C ASN A 83 -9.25 13.31 -11.28
N GLY A 84 -10.43 13.75 -10.84
CA GLY A 84 -11.67 12.98 -10.83
C GLY A 84 -11.89 12.06 -9.63
N ASN A 85 -10.90 11.86 -8.77
CA ASN A 85 -10.98 11.04 -7.55
C ASN A 85 -10.44 11.83 -6.35
N THR A 86 -10.56 11.31 -5.12
CA THR A 86 -9.87 11.94 -3.98
C THR A 86 -8.36 11.67 -4.01
N VAL A 87 -7.57 12.48 -3.31
CA VAL A 87 -6.13 12.20 -3.15
C VAL A 87 -5.91 10.79 -2.58
N ALA A 88 -6.64 10.41 -1.53
CA ALA A 88 -6.60 9.08 -0.94
C ALA A 88 -6.88 7.96 -1.98
N GLU A 89 -7.95 8.10 -2.76
CA GLU A 89 -8.32 7.12 -3.78
C GLU A 89 -7.29 7.03 -4.91
N ASN A 90 -6.72 8.17 -5.34
CA ASN A 90 -5.67 8.16 -6.36
C ASN A 90 -4.40 7.43 -5.88
N PHE A 91 -4.00 7.60 -4.61
CA PHE A 91 -2.87 6.83 -4.06
C PHE A 91 -3.11 5.33 -4.12
N MET A 92 -4.35 4.89 -3.86
CA MET A 92 -4.70 3.46 -3.86
C MET A 92 -4.90 2.87 -5.26
N THR A 93 -5.18 3.68 -6.29
CA THR A 93 -5.67 3.17 -7.59
C THR A 93 -4.87 3.60 -8.81
N LYS A 94 -3.95 4.58 -8.70
CA LYS A 94 -3.17 5.10 -9.83
C LYS A 94 -1.68 4.98 -9.58
N LEU A 95 -0.96 4.37 -10.52
CA LEU A 95 0.51 4.34 -10.52
C LEU A 95 1.11 5.74 -10.62
N MET A 96 2.33 5.89 -10.09
CA MET A 96 3.10 7.13 -10.13
C MET A 96 2.41 8.32 -9.43
N THR A 97 1.41 8.06 -8.58
CA THR A 97 0.82 9.08 -7.71
C THR A 97 1.70 9.25 -6.49
N CYS A 98 2.29 10.44 -6.32
CA CYS A 98 3.15 10.79 -5.19
C CYS A 98 2.76 12.17 -4.66
N LYS A 99 2.88 12.39 -3.34
CA LYS A 99 2.69 13.70 -2.74
C LYS A 99 3.93 14.55 -3.02
N ASN A 100 3.89 15.33 -4.11
CA ASN A 100 4.97 16.18 -4.63
C ASN A 100 6.20 15.40 -5.12
N GLU A 101 7.08 16.03 -5.88
CA GLU A 101 8.42 15.51 -6.22
C GLU A 101 9.15 15.15 -4.92
N LYS A 102 9.01 13.89 -4.45
CA LYS A 102 9.57 13.30 -3.23
C LYS A 102 10.36 14.32 -2.39
N LYS A 103 9.65 15.15 -1.60
CA LYS A 103 10.27 16.17 -0.73
C LYS A 103 11.38 15.54 0.10
N HIS A 104 11.18 14.27 0.47
CA HIS A 104 12.11 13.42 1.18
C HIS A 104 12.56 12.28 0.26
N LEU A 105 13.67 12.50 -0.47
CA LEU A 105 14.29 11.52 -1.37
C LEU A 105 14.56 10.16 -0.70
N GLU A 106 14.81 10.16 0.61
CA GLU A 106 15.04 8.96 1.42
C GLU A 106 13.80 8.06 1.48
N VAL A 107 12.62 8.65 1.67
CA VAL A 107 11.35 7.91 1.69
C VAL A 107 11.14 7.19 0.38
N GLY A 108 11.39 7.91 -0.71
CA GLY A 108 11.25 7.40 -2.03
C GLY A 108 12.23 6.31 -2.45
N LYS A 109 13.38 6.18 -1.76
CA LYS A 109 14.38 5.14 -2.05
C LYS A 109 14.08 3.86 -1.28
N GLU A 110 13.52 3.96 -0.07
CA GLU A 110 13.39 2.80 0.83
C GLU A 110 11.95 2.28 0.95
N PHE A 111 10.91 3.12 0.81
CA PHE A 111 9.52 2.77 1.14
C PHE A 111 8.54 2.92 -0.02
N CYS A 112 9.02 3.23 -1.23
CA CYS A 112 8.17 3.49 -2.39
C CYS A 112 8.76 2.87 -3.67
N LEU A 113 9.23 1.63 -3.57
CA LEU A 113 9.76 0.87 -4.71
C LEU A 113 8.61 0.34 -5.57
N LEU A 114 7.53 -0.13 -4.94
CA LEU A 114 6.34 -0.65 -5.63
C LEU A 114 5.21 0.37 -5.71
N GLY A 115 5.02 1.12 -4.62
CA GLY A 115 3.86 2.00 -4.44
C GLY A 115 2.60 1.24 -3.98
N ILE A 116 1.82 1.89 -3.12
CA ILE A 116 0.63 1.29 -2.49
C ILE A 116 -0.43 0.83 -3.48
N ALA A 117 -0.56 1.49 -4.65
CA ALA A 117 -1.46 1.06 -5.72
C ALA A 117 -1.10 -0.32 -6.30
N THR A 118 0.20 -0.64 -6.41
CA THR A 118 0.67 -1.95 -6.89
C THR A 118 0.31 -3.06 -5.91
N ILE A 119 0.40 -2.77 -4.62
CA ILE A 119 0.02 -3.69 -3.54
C ILE A 119 -1.50 -3.91 -3.56
N ASN A 120 -2.27 -2.83 -3.66
CA ASN A 120 -3.72 -2.89 -3.79
C ASN A 120 -4.16 -3.70 -5.03
N ALA A 121 -3.43 -3.58 -6.15
CA ALA A 121 -3.73 -4.31 -7.37
C ALA A 121 -3.69 -5.83 -7.17
N VAL A 122 -2.79 -6.35 -6.34
CA VAL A 122 -2.63 -7.79 -6.08
C VAL A 122 -3.27 -8.27 -4.78
N ALA A 123 -3.95 -7.37 -4.06
CA ALA A 123 -4.76 -7.74 -2.92
C ALA A 123 -6.09 -8.34 -3.40
N GLU A 124 -6.57 -9.35 -2.69
CA GLU A 124 -7.94 -9.86 -2.86
C GLU A 124 -8.93 -8.79 -2.43
N LYS A 125 -8.69 -8.20 -1.25
CA LYS A 125 -9.45 -7.07 -0.72
C LYS A 125 -8.53 -6.08 -0.04
N CYS A 126 -8.81 -4.79 -0.22
CA CYS A 126 -8.21 -3.72 0.58
C CYS A 126 -9.32 -2.80 1.12
N GLU A 127 -9.18 -2.39 2.37
CA GLU A 127 -10.10 -1.47 3.05
C GLU A 127 -9.30 -0.30 3.61
N LEU A 128 -9.75 0.91 3.28
CA LEU A 128 -9.15 2.16 3.73
C LEU A 128 -10.20 2.96 4.51
N GLU A 129 -9.90 3.26 5.76
CA GLU A 129 -10.58 4.26 6.55
C GLU A 129 -9.62 5.41 6.84
N THR A 130 -10.04 6.65 6.61
CA THR A 130 -9.22 7.81 6.92
C THR A 130 -10.06 8.98 7.40
N ILE A 131 -9.51 9.75 8.33
CA ILE A 131 -10.01 11.07 8.71
C ILE A 131 -8.94 12.09 8.37
N SER A 132 -9.32 13.09 7.57
CA SER A 132 -8.45 14.21 7.19
C SER A 132 -9.30 15.47 7.05
N ASP A 133 -8.90 16.55 7.71
CA ASP A 133 -9.60 17.85 7.65
C ASP A 133 -11.12 17.74 7.91
N LYS A 134 -11.49 17.09 9.01
CA LYS A 134 -12.89 16.85 9.45
C LYS A 134 -13.76 16.10 8.44
N GLN A 135 -13.16 15.42 7.47
CA GLN A 135 -13.86 14.50 6.58
C GLN A 135 -13.44 13.08 6.93
N LYS A 136 -14.42 12.18 7.04
CA LYS A 136 -14.19 10.73 7.12
C LYS A 136 -14.42 10.12 5.74
N GLY A 137 -13.48 9.30 5.31
CA GLY A 137 -13.56 8.51 4.10
C GLY A 137 -13.49 7.03 4.42
N HIS A 138 -14.34 6.23 3.76
CA HIS A 138 -14.31 4.77 3.80
C HIS A 138 -14.32 4.23 2.37
N PHE A 139 -13.34 3.40 2.05
CA PHE A 139 -13.16 2.83 0.73
C PHE A 139 -12.93 1.33 0.83
N ILE A 140 -13.51 0.59 -0.11
CA ILE A 140 -13.19 -0.82 -0.31
C ILE A 140 -12.72 -0.99 -1.75
N PHE A 141 -11.62 -1.72 -1.90
CA PHE A 141 -11.00 -2.02 -3.18
C PHE A 141 -10.90 -3.53 -3.38
N GLU A 142 -11.05 -3.96 -4.63
CA GLU A 142 -10.78 -5.32 -5.07
C GLU A 142 -9.93 -5.29 -6.34
N LYS A 143 -8.82 -6.06 -6.34
CA LYS A 143 -7.85 -6.11 -7.44
C LYS A 143 -7.43 -4.72 -7.93
N GLY A 144 -7.24 -3.79 -6.99
CA GLY A 144 -6.83 -2.40 -7.25
C GLY A 144 -7.93 -1.46 -7.77
N ASN A 145 -9.21 -1.86 -7.78
CA ASN A 145 -10.33 -1.03 -8.23
C ASN A 145 -11.22 -0.64 -7.06
N THR A 146 -11.67 0.61 -7.01
CA THR A 146 -12.67 1.06 -6.03
C THR A 146 -14.00 0.36 -6.28
N ILE A 147 -14.48 -0.44 -5.31
CA ILE A 147 -15.80 -1.08 -5.37
C ILE A 147 -16.81 -0.38 -4.46
N PHE A 148 -16.34 0.31 -3.43
CA PHE A 148 -17.14 1.10 -2.51
C PHE A 148 -16.38 2.36 -2.09
N LYS A 149 -17.12 3.46 -1.94
CA LYS A 149 -16.62 4.75 -1.47
C LYS A 149 -17.73 5.50 -0.77
N GLU A 150 -17.45 5.94 0.45
CA GLU A 150 -18.31 6.83 1.23
C GLU A 150 -17.45 7.94 1.85
N ILE A 151 -17.90 9.19 1.73
CA ILE A 151 -17.23 10.35 2.30
C ILE A 151 -18.26 11.26 2.95
N PHE A 152 -18.01 11.66 4.19
CA PHE A 152 -18.88 12.57 4.94
C PHE A 152 -18.09 13.40 5.95
N ASN A 153 -18.70 14.50 6.39
CA ASN A 153 -18.13 15.32 7.45
C ASN A 153 -18.26 14.63 8.81
N THR A 154 -17.26 14.77 9.66
CA THR A 154 -17.20 14.18 11.00
C THR A 154 -16.78 15.22 12.04
N ASP A 155 -17.26 15.07 13.27
CA ASP A 155 -16.85 15.90 14.41
C ASP A 155 -15.54 15.41 15.07
N ILE A 156 -14.99 14.29 14.59
CA ILE A 156 -13.71 13.76 15.07
C ILE A 156 -12.60 14.72 14.64
N SER A 157 -11.88 15.25 15.63
CA SER A 157 -10.81 16.24 15.40
C SER A 157 -9.46 15.63 15.04
N GLN A 158 -9.25 14.36 15.35
CA GLN A 158 -7.98 13.67 15.16
C GLN A 158 -7.94 13.02 13.78
N ASP A 159 -6.97 13.45 12.98
CA ASP A 159 -6.65 12.80 11.72
C ASP A 159 -6.04 11.42 11.99
N TYR A 160 -6.44 10.43 11.19
CA TYR A 160 -5.86 9.10 11.23
C TYR A 160 -6.09 8.39 9.91
N THR A 161 -5.33 7.33 9.68
CA THR A 161 -5.55 6.41 8.57
C THR A 161 -5.39 4.99 9.05
N LYS A 162 -6.28 4.12 8.58
CA LYS A 162 -6.25 2.68 8.76
C LYS A 162 -6.40 2.03 7.39
N ILE A 163 -5.46 1.15 7.04
CA ILE A 163 -5.47 0.40 5.80
C ILE A 163 -5.31 -1.07 6.10
N SER A 164 -6.25 -1.89 5.65
CA SER A 164 -6.21 -3.34 5.75
C SER A 164 -6.06 -3.94 4.36
N PHE A 165 -5.24 -4.97 4.24
CA PHE A 165 -5.04 -5.72 3.00
C PHE A 165 -5.13 -7.21 3.29
N GLU A 166 -5.90 -7.90 2.47
CA GLU A 166 -5.88 -9.36 2.35
C GLU A 166 -5.14 -9.71 1.05
N MET A 167 -3.96 -10.31 1.18
CA MET A 167 -3.12 -10.62 0.02
C MET A 167 -3.64 -11.85 -0.73
N SER A 168 -3.70 -11.75 -2.07
CA SER A 168 -4.28 -12.79 -2.91
C SER A 168 -3.49 -14.10 -2.86
N LYS A 169 -4.14 -15.18 -2.42
CA LYS A 169 -3.57 -16.54 -2.48
C LYS A 169 -3.36 -17.03 -3.90
N GLU A 170 -4.09 -16.49 -4.87
CA GLU A 170 -3.87 -16.78 -6.30
C GLU A 170 -2.48 -16.32 -6.76
N ILE A 171 -1.98 -15.22 -6.18
CA ILE A 171 -0.68 -14.62 -6.54
C ILE A 171 0.44 -15.13 -5.64
N PHE A 172 0.20 -15.21 -4.34
CA PHE A 172 1.22 -15.49 -3.33
C PHE A 172 1.18 -16.93 -2.80
N GLY A 173 0.21 -17.75 -3.18
CA GLY A 173 0.08 -19.12 -2.69
C GLY A 173 -0.06 -19.16 -1.16
N GLU A 174 0.83 -19.92 -0.51
CA GLU A 174 0.86 -20.13 0.94
C GLU A 174 1.81 -19.18 1.68
N LEU A 175 2.33 -18.13 1.00
CA LEU A 175 3.15 -17.13 1.68
C LEU A 175 2.31 -16.39 2.73
N ILE A 176 2.89 -16.19 3.92
CA ILE A 176 2.26 -15.51 5.05
C ILE A 176 3.16 -14.39 5.59
N PHE A 177 2.58 -13.51 6.40
CA PHE A 177 3.32 -12.58 7.25
C PHE A 177 3.92 -13.33 8.44
N GLU A 178 5.22 -13.19 8.63
CA GLU A 178 5.96 -13.85 9.71
C GLU A 178 6.31 -12.82 10.78
N PHE A 179 5.74 -13.01 11.97
CA PHE A 179 5.84 -12.02 13.04
C PHE A 179 7.28 -11.71 13.46
N ASP A 180 8.10 -12.73 13.68
CA ASP A 180 9.46 -12.54 14.20
C ASP A 180 10.37 -11.85 13.17
N ASP A 181 10.27 -12.23 11.89
CA ASP A 181 11.03 -11.59 10.81
C ASP A 181 10.57 -10.13 10.59
N LEU A 182 9.25 -9.87 10.61
CA LEU A 182 8.74 -8.50 10.52
C LEU A 182 9.18 -7.66 11.72
N GLN A 183 9.21 -8.24 12.92
CA GLN A 183 9.68 -7.57 14.13
C GLN A 183 11.15 -7.13 14.00
N LEU A 184 12.01 -7.96 13.40
CA LEU A 184 13.42 -7.62 13.14
C LEU A 184 13.53 -6.46 12.13
N LYS A 185 12.76 -6.49 11.04
CA LYS A 185 12.73 -5.41 10.04
C LYS A 185 12.26 -4.09 10.67
N LEU A 186 11.22 -4.13 11.50
CA LEU A 186 10.72 -2.94 12.21
C LEU A 186 11.71 -2.43 13.27
N ASN A 187 12.46 -3.30 13.94
CA ASN A 187 13.53 -2.87 14.85
C ASN A 187 14.61 -2.08 14.12
N SER A 188 15.07 -2.56 12.97
CA SER A 188 16.03 -1.82 12.14
C SER A 188 15.47 -0.47 11.68
N LEU A 189 14.16 -0.40 11.40
CA LEU A 189 13.51 0.86 11.04
C LEU A 189 13.45 1.84 12.23
N ARG A 190 13.19 1.36 13.46
CA ARG A 190 13.21 2.19 14.68
C ARG A 190 14.57 2.85 14.90
N GLU A 191 15.67 2.17 14.57
CA GLU A 191 17.02 2.75 14.66
C GLU A 191 17.23 3.90 13.67
N LYS A 192 16.64 3.81 12.47
CA LYS A 192 16.70 4.87 11.44
C LYS A 192 15.75 6.03 11.75
N LEU A 193 14.61 5.76 12.37
CA LEU A 193 13.54 6.73 12.67
C LEU A 193 13.25 6.76 14.19
N PRO A 194 14.18 7.25 15.04
CA PRO A 194 14.07 7.14 16.49
C PRO A 194 12.89 7.90 17.11
N ASN A 195 12.32 8.87 16.38
CA ASN A 195 11.18 9.67 16.82
C ASN A 195 9.84 9.13 16.33
N LEU A 196 9.82 8.03 15.57
CA LEU A 196 8.61 7.38 15.09
C LEU A 196 8.31 6.17 15.95
N LYS A 197 7.16 6.19 16.63
CA LYS A 197 6.69 5.03 17.40
C LYS A 197 6.16 3.98 16.43
N LEU A 198 6.84 2.83 16.36
CA LEU A 198 6.41 1.69 15.56
C LEU A 198 5.95 0.57 16.49
N GLU A 199 4.74 0.04 16.32
CA GLU A 199 4.21 -1.10 17.07
C GLU A 199 3.84 -2.25 16.14
N LEU A 200 4.03 -3.50 16.59
CA LEU A 200 3.65 -4.71 15.86
C LEU A 200 2.79 -5.60 16.76
N ASN A 201 1.62 -5.98 16.24
CA ASN A 201 0.61 -6.77 16.93
C ASN A 201 0.18 -7.97 16.08
N LYS A 202 -0.33 -9.02 16.73
CA LYS A 202 -1.06 -10.10 16.06
C LYS A 202 -2.54 -9.71 15.97
N LEU A 203 -3.16 -9.89 14.81
CA LEU A 203 -4.60 -9.65 14.59
C LEU A 203 -5.44 -10.87 14.96
#